data_AF-A0A482RP79-F1
#
_entry.id   AF-A0A482RP79-F1
#
_cell.length_a   1.000
_cell.length_b   1.000
_cell.length_c   1.000
_cell.angle_alpha   90.00
_cell.angle_beta   90.00
_cell.angle_gamma   90.00
#
_symmetry.space_group_name_H-M   'P 1'
#
loop_
_entity.id
_entity.type
_entity.pdbx_description
1 polymer ?
#
loop_
_entity_poly.entity_id
_entity_poly.type
_entity_poly.pdbx_seq_one_letter_code
_entity_poly.pdbx_strand_id
1 'polypeptide(L)'
;MTCTASFQQAFCCLLGARGRTNCMRAHSLAAPPPTRTLALRAYWNRFYALFSTFSDMTGAAHTPPFHLLLLAQSMSVCSELFGQRVSRSAHAHSHTRMLISMSLYCAAQAFIVLGIAQLALPHEWTGGQGSLSMWSQLAQHPGLWVNAVNNSIYWLALVHLLREPFGAVLVVLAFLFGTFLVDPFQRLVGMPTSSHLTPGAVVLGVTGTLLCIFELSLRNADRTSGAILRSIAATLRCCAPRVAGTLRRQATALSDALPQAASISTATGGCYQAAAEQAPSLVHADKLFADGAYSVEVMGVNAEGSGERSDIVDESLPLVREQSISGGATAMHPASSNAPVRQRTASALSTSTLDSPPTVDAAASASACMHSVSILVAFCVLFITTAIGIVVATYYDVHGGLSSFGYTAIDQCLLPFTTLPLTLMLVSIPRLRSWLGEDDTFRWHFERLHPAGMTYEQFAASRNYWHVLHFTWAELNRAPPATTPDAGRVSCCSRCRARCMQPWKFWWTLIPFHSLEFCRSLLFFYLITQFDVDATYMQMTLLRIVLCWIAALFACSFLASWVGISPHEARRTLHPINMAIKLIGSVFLCLSILELKGLL
;
A
#
# COMPACT_ATOMS: atom_id res chain seq x y z
N MET A 1 3.21 -47.16 -18.08
CA MET A 1 2.87 -47.29 -16.65
C MET A 1 4.05 -47.92 -15.93
N THR A 2 4.84 -47.10 -15.23
CA THR A 2 5.74 -47.40 -14.08
C THR A 2 6.78 -46.28 -14.00
N CYS A 3 6.48 -45.20 -13.26
CA CYS A 3 7.49 -44.33 -12.64
C CYS A 3 6.81 -43.25 -11.77
N THR A 4 6.19 -43.66 -10.66
CA THR A 4 5.66 -42.73 -9.63
C THR A 4 5.94 -43.30 -8.25
N ALA A 5 7.22 -43.44 -7.90
CA ALA A 5 7.63 -43.88 -6.56
C ALA A 5 8.83 -43.10 -5.97
N SER A 6 9.29 -42.01 -6.60
CA SER A 6 10.57 -41.37 -6.22
C SER A 6 10.44 -39.96 -5.63
N PHE A 7 9.23 -39.43 -5.44
CA PHE A 7 9.05 -38.03 -4.99
C PHE A 7 8.62 -37.88 -3.52
N GLN A 8 8.10 -38.95 -2.91
CA GLN A 8 7.57 -38.91 -1.54
C GLN A 8 8.66 -39.09 -0.47
N GLN A 9 9.83 -39.61 -0.86
CA GLN A 9 10.94 -39.91 0.05
C GLN A 9 11.92 -38.74 0.23
N ALA A 10 11.89 -37.74 -0.67
CA ALA A 10 12.72 -36.53 -0.56
C ALA A 10 12.14 -35.47 0.39
N PHE A 11 10.82 -35.50 0.66
CA PHE A 11 10.16 -34.48 1.47
C PHE A 11 10.31 -34.69 2.99
N CYS A 12 10.54 -35.93 3.43
CA CYS A 12 10.71 -36.25 4.85
C CYS A 12 12.10 -35.95 5.42
N CYS A 13 13.13 -35.79 4.57
CA CYS A 13 14.49 -35.43 5.01
C CYS A 13 14.72 -33.92 5.20
N LEU A 14 13.80 -33.06 4.73
CA LEU A 14 13.92 -31.60 4.81
C LEU A 14 13.36 -31.00 6.11
N LEU A 15 12.58 -31.77 6.88
CA LEU A 15 12.01 -31.33 8.16
C LEU A 15 12.81 -31.88 9.34
N GLY A 16 14.07 -31.46 9.45
CA GLY A 16 14.98 -31.81 10.54
C GLY A 16 14.41 -31.48 11.93
N ALA A 17 13.64 -32.41 12.48
CA ALA A 17 13.11 -32.37 13.83
C ALA A 17 14.14 -32.97 14.80
N ARG A 18 14.97 -32.11 15.39
CA ARG A 18 15.76 -32.46 16.57
C ARG A 18 14.93 -32.24 17.82
N GLY A 19 14.53 -33.34 18.45
CA GLY A 19 13.83 -33.35 19.72
C GLY A 19 14.66 -32.80 20.88
N ARG A 20 13.98 -32.08 21.77
CA ARG A 20 14.32 -31.98 23.20
C ARG A 20 13.04 -31.98 24.01
N THR A 21 12.84 -33.07 24.74
CA THR A 21 11.94 -33.17 25.88
C THR A 21 12.55 -32.42 27.07
N ASN A 22 11.74 -31.64 27.80
CA ASN A 22 11.63 -31.75 29.26
C ASN A 22 10.69 -30.70 29.92
N CYS A 23 10.03 -31.21 30.95
CA CYS A 23 9.43 -30.56 32.12
C CYS A 23 8.10 -29.79 31.98
N MET A 24 7.03 -30.54 32.27
CA MET A 24 5.79 -30.01 32.83
C MET A 24 6.04 -29.29 34.16
N ARG A 25 5.47 -28.09 34.33
CA ARG A 25 5.10 -27.55 35.63
C ARG A 25 3.75 -26.84 35.48
N ALA A 26 2.73 -27.41 36.12
CA ALA A 26 1.37 -26.92 36.12
C ALA A 26 1.29 -25.63 36.97
N HIS A 27 0.79 -24.54 36.38
CA HIS A 27 0.29 -23.38 37.11
C HIS A 27 -1.15 -23.10 36.68
N SER A 28 -1.99 -22.98 37.71
CA SER A 28 -3.41 -22.63 37.72
C SER A 28 -3.76 -21.48 36.77
N LEU A 29 -4.69 -21.73 35.84
CA LEU A 29 -5.27 -20.74 34.92
C LEU A 29 -6.31 -19.87 35.66
N ALA A 30 -5.96 -18.61 35.91
CA ALA A 30 -6.95 -17.54 36.08
C ALA A 30 -7.41 -17.08 34.68
N ALA A 31 -8.72 -16.87 34.51
CA ALA A 31 -9.31 -16.51 33.22
C ALA A 31 -8.73 -15.18 32.70
N PRO A 32 -8.23 -15.13 31.45
CA PRO A 32 -7.76 -13.88 30.86
C PRO A 32 -8.96 -12.94 30.61
N PRO A 33 -8.78 -11.61 30.80
CA PRO A 33 -9.81 -10.65 30.45
C PRO A 33 -10.14 -10.74 28.96
N PRO A 34 -11.39 -10.45 28.54
CA PRO A 34 -11.81 -10.53 27.15
C PRO A 34 -10.91 -9.62 26.30
N THR A 35 -10.07 -10.25 25.50
CA THR A 35 -9.10 -9.58 24.64
C THR A 35 -9.80 -8.97 23.43
N ARG A 36 -9.12 -8.01 22.77
CA ARG A 36 -9.50 -7.27 21.55
C ARG A 36 -10.08 -8.11 20.39
N THR A 37 -10.03 -9.43 20.47
CA THR A 37 -10.59 -10.42 19.55
C THR A 37 -12.12 -10.37 19.44
N LEU A 38 -12.85 -10.01 20.51
CA LEU A 38 -14.32 -9.91 20.47
C LEU A 38 -14.82 -8.72 19.63
N ALA A 39 -14.14 -7.57 19.68
CA ALA A 39 -14.48 -6.40 18.87
C ALA A 39 -14.24 -6.65 17.38
N LEU A 40 -13.14 -7.33 17.04
CA LEU A 40 -12.81 -7.71 15.66
C LEU A 40 -13.80 -8.74 15.09
N ARG A 41 -14.24 -9.71 15.90
CA ARG A 41 -15.26 -10.69 15.49
C ARG A 41 -16.64 -10.03 15.29
N ALA A 42 -17.03 -9.10 16.15
CA ALA A 42 -18.28 -8.34 16.00
C ALA A 42 -18.25 -7.45 14.75
N TYR A 43 -17.10 -6.83 14.45
CA TYR A 43 -16.90 -6.08 13.21
C TYR A 43 -17.01 -6.99 11.98
N TRP A 44 -16.36 -8.16 12.01
CA TRP A 44 -16.38 -9.12 10.90
C TRP A 44 -17.77 -9.70 10.63
N ASN A 45 -18.52 -10.02 11.68
CA ASN A 45 -19.89 -10.52 11.55
C ASN A 45 -20.85 -9.45 10.99
N ARG A 46 -20.69 -8.18 11.38
CA ARG A 46 -21.46 -7.06 10.80
C ARG A 46 -21.08 -6.79 9.35
N PHE A 47 -19.80 -6.91 9.02
CA PHE A 47 -19.32 -6.78 7.65
C PHE A 47 -19.86 -7.89 6.75
N TYR A 48 -19.83 -9.14 7.21
CA TYR A 48 -20.41 -10.28 6.49
C TYR A 48 -21.92 -10.12 6.31
N ALA A 49 -22.63 -9.68 7.36
CA ALA A 49 -24.07 -9.41 7.28
C ALA A 49 -24.39 -8.32 6.24
N LEU A 50 -23.66 -7.20 6.22
CA LEU A 50 -23.84 -6.13 5.22
C LEU A 50 -23.66 -6.66 3.79
N PHE A 51 -22.66 -7.52 3.58
CA PHE A 51 -22.37 -8.10 2.27
C PHE A 51 -23.36 -9.19 1.86
N SER A 52 -23.85 -10.01 2.79
CA SER A 52 -24.90 -11.00 2.50
C SER A 52 -26.19 -10.30 2.11
N THR A 53 -26.57 -9.19 2.77
CA THR A 53 -27.74 -8.40 2.36
C THR A 53 -27.56 -7.80 0.96
N PHE A 54 -26.33 -7.40 0.59
CA PHE A 54 -26.01 -6.96 -0.78
C PHE A 54 -26.13 -8.10 -1.80
N SER A 55 -25.76 -9.32 -1.43
CA SER A 55 -25.90 -10.52 -2.26
C SER A 55 -27.36 -10.95 -2.42
N ASP A 56 -28.19 -10.75 -1.39
CA ASP A 56 -29.62 -11.10 -1.41
C ASP A 56 -30.44 -10.04 -2.15
N MET A 57 -30.02 -8.76 -2.13
CA MET A 57 -30.69 -7.66 -2.86
C MET A 57 -30.65 -7.81 -4.38
N THR A 58 -29.72 -8.58 -4.94
CA THR A 58 -29.58 -8.72 -6.40
C THR A 58 -30.46 -9.80 -7.00
N GLY A 59 -31.07 -10.70 -6.21
CA GLY A 59 -32.13 -11.65 -6.63
C GLY A 59 -31.83 -12.56 -7.84
N ALA A 60 -30.63 -12.48 -8.41
CA ALA A 60 -30.29 -13.05 -9.70
C ALA A 60 -29.57 -14.38 -9.50
N ALA A 61 -30.05 -15.42 -10.19
CA ALA A 61 -29.55 -16.79 -10.16
C ALA A 61 -28.08 -16.95 -10.65
N HIS A 62 -27.34 -15.85 -10.87
CA HIS A 62 -25.99 -15.82 -11.43
C HIS A 62 -25.04 -14.89 -10.66
N THR A 63 -25.28 -14.65 -9.37
CA THR A 63 -24.31 -13.93 -8.55
C THR A 63 -23.15 -14.84 -8.14
N PRO A 64 -21.90 -14.36 -8.21
CA PRO A 64 -20.75 -15.14 -7.77
C PRO A 64 -20.83 -15.35 -6.25
N PRO A 65 -20.50 -16.54 -5.74
CA PRO A 65 -20.53 -16.79 -4.32
C PRO A 65 -19.48 -15.91 -3.61
N PHE A 66 -19.91 -15.20 -2.57
CA PHE A 66 -19.10 -14.19 -1.89
C PHE A 66 -17.71 -14.68 -1.44
N HIS A 67 -17.57 -15.95 -1.05
CA HIS A 67 -16.28 -16.50 -0.62
C HIS A 67 -15.25 -16.58 -1.77
N LEU A 68 -15.68 -16.78 -3.02
CA LEU A 68 -14.78 -16.74 -4.18
C LEU A 68 -14.34 -15.31 -4.49
N LEU A 69 -15.26 -14.34 -4.36
CA LEU A 69 -14.93 -12.92 -4.48
C LEU A 69 -13.93 -12.50 -3.40
N LEU A 70 -14.18 -12.91 -2.15
CA LEU A 70 -13.30 -12.64 -1.02
C LEU A 70 -11.94 -13.27 -1.22
N LEU A 71 -11.87 -14.51 -1.71
CA LEU A 71 -10.61 -15.17 -2.04
C LEU A 71 -9.86 -14.38 -3.13
N ALA A 72 -10.50 -14.09 -4.25
CA ALA A 72 -9.89 -13.34 -5.36
C ALA A 72 -9.33 -11.99 -4.90
N GLN A 73 -10.11 -11.24 -4.14
CA GLN A 73 -9.68 -9.93 -3.66
C GLN A 73 -8.63 -10.03 -2.55
N SER A 74 -8.71 -11.03 -1.67
CA SER A 74 -7.65 -11.27 -0.69
C SER A 74 -6.32 -11.59 -1.37
N MET A 75 -6.34 -12.37 -2.45
CA MET A 75 -5.15 -12.64 -3.26
C MET A 75 -4.60 -11.36 -3.90
N SER A 76 -5.47 -10.48 -4.41
CA SER A 76 -5.09 -9.16 -4.94
C SER A 76 -4.37 -8.31 -3.92
N VAL A 77 -4.95 -8.18 -2.74
CA VAL A 77 -4.42 -7.29 -1.71
C VAL A 77 -3.14 -7.86 -1.11
N CYS A 78 -3.09 -9.18 -0.90
CA CYS A 78 -1.87 -9.85 -0.50
C CYS A 78 -0.75 -9.69 -1.54
N SER A 79 -1.06 -9.85 -2.85
CA SER A 79 -0.05 -9.59 -3.89
C SER A 79 0.43 -8.14 -3.83
N GLU A 80 -0.46 -7.16 -3.68
CA GLU A 80 -0.06 -5.75 -3.55
C GLU A 80 0.88 -5.51 -2.36
N LEU A 81 0.65 -6.13 -1.20
CA LEU A 81 1.57 -6.03 -0.05
C LEU A 81 2.96 -6.60 -0.36
N PHE A 82 3.05 -7.74 -1.05
CA PHE A 82 4.33 -8.25 -1.53
C PHE A 82 4.93 -7.33 -2.59
N GLY A 83 4.12 -6.75 -3.48
CA GLY A 83 4.54 -5.77 -4.47
C GLY A 83 5.11 -4.50 -3.82
N GLN A 84 4.51 -3.99 -2.74
CA GLN A 84 5.06 -2.88 -1.94
C GLN A 84 6.42 -3.26 -1.34
N ARG A 85 6.55 -4.50 -0.84
CA ARG A 85 7.83 -4.98 -0.33
C ARG A 85 8.87 -5.07 -1.44
N VAL A 86 8.54 -5.65 -2.58
CA VAL A 86 9.42 -5.76 -3.76
C VAL A 86 9.86 -4.37 -4.20
N SER A 87 8.92 -3.43 -4.34
CA SER A 87 9.18 -2.06 -4.81
C SER A 87 10.09 -1.25 -3.87
N ARG A 88 10.01 -1.52 -2.56
CA ARG A 88 10.84 -0.91 -1.51
C ARG A 88 12.15 -1.65 -1.26
N SER A 89 12.23 -2.94 -1.59
CA SER A 89 13.47 -3.69 -1.54
C SER A 89 14.37 -3.26 -2.70
N ALA A 90 15.21 -2.24 -2.47
CA ALA A 90 16.11 -1.76 -3.50
C ALA A 90 17.13 -2.86 -3.85
N HIS A 91 17.02 -3.42 -5.05
CA HIS A 91 17.92 -4.43 -5.56
C HIS A 91 19.32 -3.83 -5.75
N ALA A 92 20.23 -4.09 -4.81
CA ALA A 92 21.55 -3.47 -4.81
C ALA A 92 21.49 -1.93 -5.00
N HIS A 93 20.49 -1.30 -4.39
CA HIS A 93 20.23 0.15 -4.49
C HIS A 93 19.83 0.67 -5.88
N SER A 94 19.42 -0.18 -6.82
CA SER A 94 18.95 0.24 -8.15
C SER A 94 17.51 -0.21 -8.42
N HIS A 95 16.67 0.77 -8.73
CA HIS A 95 15.28 0.59 -9.13
C HIS A 95 15.15 0.06 -10.55
N THR A 96 16.08 0.44 -11.42
CA THR A 96 16.22 -0.06 -12.78
C THR A 96 16.39 -1.57 -12.78
N ARG A 97 17.34 -2.08 -11.98
CA ARG A 97 17.60 -3.52 -11.90
C ARG A 97 16.37 -4.28 -11.39
N MET A 98 15.68 -3.72 -10.40
CA MET A 98 14.44 -4.27 -9.88
C MET A 98 13.36 -4.39 -10.96
N LEU A 99 13.12 -3.32 -11.74
CA LEU A 99 12.14 -3.33 -12.83
C LEU A 99 12.52 -4.37 -13.90
N ILE A 100 13.78 -4.41 -14.32
CA ILE A 100 14.28 -5.40 -15.29
C ILE A 100 14.05 -6.83 -14.79
N SER A 101 14.46 -7.14 -13.56
CA SER A 101 14.30 -8.47 -12.97
C SER A 101 12.83 -8.86 -12.83
N MET A 102 12.00 -7.94 -12.38
CA MET A 102 10.55 -8.14 -12.24
C MET A 102 9.89 -8.40 -13.60
N SER A 103 10.23 -7.63 -14.63
CA SER A 103 9.67 -7.83 -15.97
C SER A 103 10.09 -9.15 -16.59
N LEU A 104 11.36 -9.52 -16.49
CA LEU A 104 11.86 -10.80 -17.01
C LEU A 104 11.21 -11.99 -16.30
N TYR A 105 11.11 -11.93 -14.97
CA TYR A 105 10.49 -12.98 -14.19
C TYR A 105 9.00 -13.09 -14.47
N CYS A 106 8.27 -11.97 -14.49
CA CYS A 106 6.85 -11.93 -14.81
C CYS A 106 6.56 -12.59 -16.16
N ALA A 107 7.32 -12.23 -17.19
CA ALA A 107 7.13 -12.77 -18.53
C ALA A 107 7.46 -14.27 -18.62
N ALA A 108 8.54 -14.72 -17.98
CA ALA A 108 8.88 -16.13 -17.93
C ALA A 108 7.80 -16.94 -17.21
N GLN A 109 7.32 -16.46 -16.06
CA GLN A 109 6.23 -17.09 -15.31
C GLN A 109 4.94 -17.10 -16.13
N ALA A 110 4.53 -15.97 -16.71
CA ALA A 110 3.34 -15.87 -17.53
C ALA A 110 3.42 -16.80 -18.74
N PHE A 111 4.57 -16.86 -19.42
CA PHE A 111 4.78 -17.76 -20.56
C PHE A 111 4.57 -19.23 -20.18
N ILE A 112 5.18 -19.66 -19.06
CA ILE A 112 5.07 -21.05 -18.57
C ILE A 112 3.65 -21.34 -18.12
N VAL A 113 3.07 -20.51 -17.26
CA VAL A 113 1.77 -20.82 -16.64
C VAL A 113 0.63 -20.67 -17.65
N LEU A 114 0.63 -19.63 -18.49
CA LEU A 114 -0.36 -19.50 -19.57
C LEU A 114 -0.14 -20.55 -20.66
N GLY A 115 1.09 -20.99 -20.89
CA GLY A 115 1.38 -22.10 -21.81
C GLY A 115 0.81 -23.42 -21.31
N ILE A 116 1.01 -23.74 -20.02
CA ILE A 116 0.40 -24.91 -19.38
C ILE A 116 -1.13 -24.79 -19.40
N ALA A 117 -1.68 -23.62 -19.06
CA ALA A 117 -3.12 -23.39 -19.07
C ALA A 117 -3.71 -23.51 -20.47
N GLN A 118 -3.02 -23.02 -21.51
CA GLN A 118 -3.42 -23.18 -22.91
C GLN A 118 -3.51 -24.66 -23.31
N LEU A 119 -2.61 -25.51 -22.79
CA LEU A 119 -2.59 -26.95 -23.07
C LEU A 119 -3.56 -27.76 -22.20
N ALA A 120 -3.84 -27.30 -20.99
CA ALA A 120 -4.62 -28.05 -20.00
C ALA A 120 -6.11 -27.68 -19.98
N LEU A 121 -6.46 -26.45 -20.32
CA LEU A 121 -7.84 -25.96 -20.29
C LEU A 121 -8.56 -26.24 -21.62
N PRO A 122 -9.91 -26.38 -21.61
CA PRO A 122 -10.69 -26.55 -22.82
C PRO A 122 -10.48 -25.41 -23.82
N HIS A 123 -10.47 -25.75 -25.12
CA HIS A 123 -10.32 -24.78 -26.21
C HIS A 123 -11.40 -23.69 -26.19
N GLU A 124 -12.59 -24.00 -25.69
CA GLU A 124 -13.69 -23.05 -25.53
C GLU A 124 -13.35 -21.92 -24.55
N TRP A 125 -12.52 -22.21 -23.54
CA TRP A 125 -12.13 -21.21 -22.52
C TRP A 125 -10.96 -20.36 -22.99
N THR A 126 -10.02 -20.97 -23.71
CA THR A 126 -8.79 -20.28 -24.17
C THR A 126 -8.97 -19.67 -25.55
N GLY A 127 -10.04 -20.00 -26.28
CA GLY A 127 -10.18 -19.69 -27.71
C GLY A 127 -9.12 -20.36 -28.59
N GLY A 128 -8.36 -21.33 -28.06
CA GLY A 128 -7.13 -21.83 -28.68
C GLY A 128 -5.97 -20.83 -28.69
N GLN A 129 -6.08 -19.77 -27.92
CA GLN A 129 -5.12 -18.67 -27.85
C GLN A 129 -4.30 -18.80 -26.56
N GLY A 130 -3.08 -18.25 -26.54
CA GLY A 130 -2.21 -18.25 -25.36
C GLY A 130 -0.77 -17.88 -25.68
N SER A 131 0.17 -18.23 -24.79
CA SER A 131 1.58 -17.85 -24.94
C SER A 131 2.26 -18.50 -26.16
N LEU A 132 1.80 -19.68 -26.58
CA LEU A 132 2.35 -20.39 -27.74
C LEU A 132 1.86 -19.81 -29.08
N SER A 133 0.67 -19.20 -29.10
CA SER A 133 0.08 -18.60 -30.30
C SER A 133 0.28 -17.09 -30.41
N MET A 134 0.83 -16.45 -29.36
CA MET A 134 1.00 -15.00 -29.25
C MET A 134 1.67 -14.36 -30.48
N TRP A 135 2.73 -14.97 -31.02
CA TRP A 135 3.46 -14.38 -32.15
C TRP A 135 2.63 -14.31 -33.43
N SER A 136 1.78 -15.31 -33.69
CA SER A 136 0.84 -15.29 -34.81
C SER A 136 -0.19 -14.16 -34.63
N GLN A 137 -0.67 -13.97 -33.40
CA GLN A 137 -1.64 -12.92 -33.08
C GLN A 137 -1.03 -11.53 -33.25
N LEU A 138 0.22 -11.34 -32.84
CA LEU A 138 0.96 -10.10 -33.05
C LEU A 138 1.18 -9.78 -34.52
N ALA A 139 1.46 -10.80 -35.34
CA ALA A 139 1.59 -10.63 -36.79
C ALA A 139 0.26 -10.22 -37.44
N GLN A 140 -0.86 -10.77 -36.97
CA GLN A 140 -2.21 -10.43 -37.45
C GLN A 140 -2.70 -9.07 -36.94
N HIS A 141 -2.25 -8.66 -35.76
CA HIS A 141 -2.71 -7.45 -35.07
C HIS A 141 -1.53 -6.62 -34.55
N PRO A 142 -0.78 -5.93 -35.44
CA PRO A 142 0.42 -5.19 -35.05
C PRO A 142 0.17 -4.06 -34.04
N GLY A 143 -1.06 -3.55 -33.94
CA GLY A 143 -1.43 -2.55 -32.91
C GLY A 143 -1.31 -3.06 -31.47
N LEU A 144 -1.24 -4.37 -31.24
CA LEU A 144 -0.97 -4.96 -29.93
C LEU A 144 0.42 -4.59 -29.37
N TRP A 145 1.37 -4.18 -30.22
CA TRP A 145 2.65 -3.62 -29.76
C TRP A 145 2.47 -2.29 -29.02
N VAL A 146 1.54 -1.45 -29.46
CA VAL A 146 1.21 -0.19 -28.78
C VAL A 146 0.65 -0.50 -27.38
N ASN A 147 -0.18 -1.54 -27.28
CA ASN A 147 -0.67 -2.01 -25.99
C ASN A 147 0.45 -2.50 -25.06
N ALA A 148 1.41 -3.26 -25.58
CA ALA A 148 2.54 -3.73 -24.79
C ALA A 148 3.42 -2.58 -24.27
N VAL A 149 3.53 -1.48 -25.04
CA VAL A 149 4.20 -0.24 -24.57
C VAL A 149 3.37 0.43 -23.48
N ASN A 150 2.05 0.58 -23.70
CA ASN A 150 1.13 1.10 -22.69
C ASN A 150 1.22 0.30 -21.37
N ASN A 151 1.30 -1.03 -21.43
CA ASN A 151 1.45 -1.88 -20.25
C ASN A 151 2.78 -1.60 -19.52
N SER A 152 3.87 -1.37 -20.24
CA SER A 152 5.16 -1.02 -19.60
C SER A 152 5.10 0.31 -18.84
N ILE A 153 4.40 1.31 -19.40
CA ILE A 153 4.18 2.61 -18.75
C ILE A 153 3.28 2.43 -17.53
N TYR A 154 2.22 1.63 -17.66
CA TYR A 154 1.32 1.24 -16.58
C TYR A 154 2.10 0.60 -15.42
N TRP A 155 2.97 -0.38 -15.69
CA TRP A 155 3.79 -1.05 -14.67
C TRP A 155 4.76 -0.11 -13.97
N LEU A 156 5.36 0.83 -14.70
CA LEU A 156 6.24 1.84 -14.13
C LEU A 156 5.49 2.72 -13.12
N ALA A 157 4.31 3.20 -13.50
CA ALA A 157 3.44 4.00 -12.64
C ALA A 157 2.94 3.19 -11.43
N LEU A 158 2.57 1.93 -11.64
CA LEU A 158 2.12 1.01 -10.60
C LEU A 158 3.21 0.80 -9.55
N VAL A 159 4.44 0.49 -9.97
CA VAL A 159 5.57 0.29 -9.06
C VAL A 159 5.88 1.57 -8.29
N HIS A 160 5.78 2.74 -8.93
CA HIS A 160 5.96 4.03 -8.26
C HIS A 160 4.91 4.24 -7.17
N LEU A 161 3.63 4.01 -7.46
CA LEU A 161 2.55 4.15 -6.47
C LEU A 161 2.64 3.13 -5.34
N LEU A 162 2.99 1.87 -5.64
CA LEU A 162 3.17 0.82 -4.62
C LEU A 162 4.31 1.12 -3.65
N ARG A 163 5.19 2.09 -3.92
CA ARG A 163 6.15 2.55 -2.90
C ARG A 163 5.50 3.32 -1.79
N GLU A 164 4.36 3.96 -2.01
CA GLU A 164 3.70 4.71 -0.95
C GLU A 164 3.07 3.77 0.10
N PRO A 165 3.00 4.15 1.38
CA PRO A 165 2.39 3.32 2.42
C PRO A 165 0.95 2.90 2.08
N PHE A 166 0.21 3.77 1.40
CA PHE A 166 -1.14 3.54 0.89
C PHE A 166 -1.19 3.19 -0.60
N GLY A 167 -0.06 2.79 -1.18
CA GLY A 167 0.07 2.50 -2.60
C GLY A 167 -1.00 1.54 -3.12
N ALA A 168 -1.29 0.46 -2.39
CA ALA A 168 -2.38 -0.49 -2.70
C ALA A 168 -3.73 0.22 -2.91
N VAL A 169 -4.11 1.10 -1.97
CA VAL A 169 -5.35 1.89 -2.08
C VAL A 169 -5.27 2.80 -3.31
N LEU A 170 -4.19 3.57 -3.48
CA LEU A 170 -4.01 4.48 -4.62
C LEU A 170 -4.15 3.77 -5.97
N VAL A 171 -3.64 2.55 -6.08
CA VAL A 171 -3.75 1.72 -7.28
C VAL A 171 -5.21 1.37 -7.58
N VAL A 172 -5.98 0.92 -6.59
CA VAL A 172 -7.42 0.64 -6.76
C VAL A 172 -8.19 1.89 -7.19
N LEU A 173 -7.84 3.03 -6.59
CA LEU A 173 -8.45 4.31 -6.94
C LEU A 173 -8.14 4.73 -8.37
N ALA A 174 -6.92 4.49 -8.83
CA ALA A 174 -6.53 4.77 -10.21
C ALA A 174 -7.33 3.88 -11.18
N PHE A 175 -7.51 2.60 -10.88
CA PHE A 175 -8.34 1.72 -11.70
C PHE A 175 -9.79 2.19 -11.78
N LEU A 176 -10.38 2.52 -10.64
CA LEU A 176 -11.75 3.05 -10.59
C LEU A 176 -11.85 4.34 -11.41
N PHE A 177 -10.87 5.22 -11.31
CA PHE A 177 -10.81 6.43 -12.12
C PHE A 177 -10.71 6.16 -13.62
N GLY A 178 -9.92 5.16 -14.00
CA GLY A 178 -9.75 4.74 -15.38
C GLY A 178 -11.08 4.38 -16.03
N THR A 179 -12.03 3.82 -15.28
CA THR A 179 -13.37 3.49 -15.80
C THR A 179 -14.13 4.71 -16.33
N PHE A 180 -13.95 5.89 -15.74
CA PHE A 180 -14.56 7.13 -16.25
C PHE A 180 -13.97 7.60 -17.59
N LEU A 181 -12.75 7.14 -17.93
CA LEU A 181 -12.10 7.42 -19.20
C LEU A 181 -12.37 6.36 -20.28
N VAL A 182 -12.99 5.23 -19.94
CA VAL A 182 -13.26 4.16 -20.92
C VAL A 182 -14.23 4.65 -21.99
N ASP A 183 -15.37 5.24 -21.61
CA ASP A 183 -16.36 5.78 -22.56
C ASP A 183 -15.77 6.81 -23.54
N PRO A 184 -15.07 7.89 -23.09
CA PRO A 184 -14.51 8.86 -24.04
C PRO A 184 -13.45 8.24 -24.96
N PHE A 185 -12.64 7.29 -24.48
CA PHE A 185 -11.68 6.59 -25.33
C PHE A 185 -12.33 5.59 -26.28
N GLN A 186 -13.42 4.91 -25.89
CA GLN A 186 -14.22 4.09 -26.80
C GLN A 186 -14.79 4.94 -27.94
N ARG A 187 -15.34 6.13 -27.63
CA ARG A 187 -15.82 7.07 -28.66
C ARG A 187 -14.71 7.53 -29.59
N LEU A 188 -13.52 7.81 -29.05
CA LEU A 188 -12.36 8.22 -29.84
C LEU A 188 -11.96 7.17 -30.88
N VAL A 189 -12.13 5.88 -30.57
CA VAL A 189 -11.83 4.75 -31.46
C VAL A 189 -13.06 4.30 -32.27
N GLY A 190 -14.22 4.95 -32.10
CA GLY A 190 -15.45 4.62 -32.81
C GLY A 190 -16.15 3.35 -32.32
N MET A 191 -15.90 2.90 -31.09
CA MET A 191 -16.61 1.78 -30.48
C MET A 191 -17.96 2.21 -29.90
N PRO A 192 -18.97 1.32 -29.89
CA PRO A 192 -20.23 1.57 -29.22
C PRO A 192 -19.99 1.75 -27.71
N THR A 193 -20.76 2.63 -27.08
CA THR A 193 -20.62 2.97 -25.67
C THR A 193 -21.82 2.43 -24.91
N SER A 194 -21.57 1.72 -23.80
CA SER A 194 -22.60 0.93 -23.13
C SER A 194 -23.49 1.72 -22.17
N SER A 195 -23.08 2.92 -21.74
CA SER A 195 -23.89 3.75 -20.83
C SER A 195 -23.30 5.15 -20.64
N HIS A 196 -24.17 6.17 -20.55
CA HIS A 196 -23.76 7.52 -20.15
C HIS A 196 -23.43 7.56 -18.66
N LEU A 197 -22.20 7.95 -18.31
CA LEU A 197 -21.80 8.22 -16.92
C LEU A 197 -22.59 9.42 -16.38
N THR A 198 -23.23 9.28 -15.23
CA THR A 198 -23.89 10.42 -14.59
C THR A 198 -22.82 11.44 -14.13
N PRO A 199 -23.00 12.75 -14.36
CA PRO A 199 -22.04 13.75 -13.91
C PRO A 199 -21.80 13.72 -12.41
N GLY A 200 -22.82 13.39 -11.61
CA GLY A 200 -22.71 13.26 -10.15
C GLY A 200 -21.74 12.16 -9.76
N ALA A 201 -21.84 10.98 -10.38
CA ALA A 201 -20.92 9.88 -10.13
C ALA A 201 -19.47 10.26 -10.43
N VAL A 202 -19.24 10.99 -11.53
CA VAL A 202 -17.90 11.50 -11.87
C VAL A 202 -17.41 12.48 -10.80
N VAL A 203 -18.21 13.45 -10.38
CA VAL A 203 -17.83 14.45 -9.36
C VAL A 203 -17.54 13.79 -8.01
N LEU A 204 -18.40 12.87 -7.56
CA LEU A 204 -18.22 12.09 -6.34
C LEU A 204 -16.97 11.21 -6.43
N GLY A 205 -16.78 10.55 -7.57
CA GLY A 205 -15.61 9.74 -7.87
C GLY A 205 -14.32 10.55 -7.76
N VAL A 206 -14.29 11.71 -8.43
CA VAL A 206 -13.15 12.63 -8.46
C VAL A 206 -12.82 13.17 -7.08
N THR A 207 -13.83 13.69 -6.39
CA THR A 207 -13.67 14.24 -5.04
C THR A 207 -13.18 13.17 -4.08
N GLY A 208 -13.78 11.97 -4.12
CA GLY A 208 -13.41 10.86 -3.26
C GLY A 208 -11.96 10.41 -3.43
N THR A 209 -11.49 10.29 -4.67
CA THR A 209 -10.10 9.97 -4.97
C THR A 209 -9.13 11.06 -4.52
N LEU A 210 -9.42 12.33 -4.80
CA LEU A 210 -8.55 13.43 -4.38
C LEU A 210 -8.39 13.46 -2.86
N LEU A 211 -9.47 13.24 -2.11
CA LEU A 211 -9.42 13.12 -0.66
C LEU A 211 -8.59 11.90 -0.21
N CYS A 212 -8.67 10.77 -0.91
CA CYS A 212 -7.85 9.61 -0.57
C CYS A 212 -6.35 9.78 -0.87
N ILE A 213 -5.99 10.54 -1.90
CA ILE A 213 -4.60 10.87 -2.26
C ILE A 213 -4.02 11.90 -1.29
N PHE A 214 -4.85 12.83 -0.81
CA PHE A 214 -4.40 13.94 0.00
C PHE A 214 -3.87 13.49 1.36
N GLU A 215 -2.61 13.81 1.65
CA GLU A 215 -1.98 13.47 2.93
C GLU A 215 -1.29 14.68 3.55
N LEU A 216 -1.83 15.15 4.67
CA LEU A 216 -1.23 16.26 5.41
C LEU A 216 0.13 15.85 5.98
N SER A 217 1.07 16.80 6.02
CA SER A 217 2.28 16.66 6.82
C SER A 217 1.92 16.52 8.29
N LEU A 218 2.71 15.77 9.07
CA LEU A 218 2.46 15.57 10.51
C LEU A 218 2.20 16.89 11.24
N ARG A 219 3.05 17.90 11.01
CA ARG A 219 2.91 19.24 11.60
C ARG A 219 1.56 19.90 11.27
N ASN A 220 1.10 19.78 10.02
CA ASN A 220 -0.20 20.34 9.63
C ASN A 220 -1.35 19.50 10.19
N ALA A 221 -1.20 18.18 10.22
CA ALA A 221 -2.19 17.28 10.78
C ALA A 221 -2.38 17.50 12.29
N ASP A 222 -1.30 17.74 13.05
CA ASP A 222 -1.30 18.10 14.47
C ASP A 222 -1.94 19.46 14.72
N ARG A 223 -1.66 20.45 13.86
CA ARG A 223 -2.30 21.78 13.94
C ARG A 223 -3.79 21.68 13.70
N THR A 224 -4.20 20.94 12.68
CA THR A 224 -5.60 20.72 12.32
C THR A 224 -6.33 19.94 13.41
N SER A 225 -5.73 18.87 13.95
CA SER A 225 -6.31 18.11 15.06
C SER A 225 -6.47 18.98 16.31
N GLY A 226 -5.46 19.78 16.65
CA GLY A 226 -5.52 20.73 17.76
C GLY A 226 -6.60 21.82 17.56
N ALA A 227 -6.78 22.32 16.33
CA ALA A 227 -7.82 23.29 16.02
C ALA A 227 -9.23 22.67 16.15
N ILE A 228 -9.42 21.45 15.63
CA ILE A 228 -10.69 20.71 15.73
C ILE A 228 -11.01 20.41 17.20
N LEU A 229 -10.04 19.91 17.98
CA LEU A 229 -10.24 19.62 19.40
C LEU A 229 -10.56 20.88 20.22
N ARG A 230 -9.90 22.01 19.94
CA ARG A 230 -10.24 23.29 20.57
C ARG A 230 -11.65 23.76 20.22
N SER A 231 -12.06 23.59 18.96
CA SER A 231 -13.43 23.91 18.51
C SER A 231 -14.47 23.04 19.21
N ILE A 232 -14.28 21.71 19.21
CA ILE A 232 -15.16 20.77 19.90
C ILE A 232 -15.22 21.08 21.40
N ALA A 233 -14.09 21.34 22.06
CA ALA A 233 -14.05 21.69 23.47
C ALA A 233 -14.72 23.04 23.76
N ALA A 234 -14.68 24.01 22.84
CA ALA A 234 -15.42 25.26 22.96
C ALA A 234 -16.94 25.03 22.82
N THR A 235 -17.36 24.25 21.82
CA THR A 235 -18.77 23.88 21.63
C THR A 235 -19.31 23.11 22.83
N LEU A 236 -18.58 22.10 23.33
CA LEU A 236 -18.98 21.36 24.52
C LEU A 236 -19.04 22.24 25.77
N ARG A 237 -18.11 23.18 25.97
CA ARG A 237 -18.17 24.14 27.08
C ARG A 237 -19.36 25.10 26.97
N CYS A 238 -19.74 25.53 25.77
CA CYS A 238 -20.92 26.38 25.55
C CYS A 238 -22.23 25.61 25.68
N CYS A 239 -22.27 24.34 25.24
CA CYS A 239 -23.47 23.51 25.27
C CYS A 239 -23.70 22.82 26.62
N ALA A 240 -22.65 22.49 27.38
CA ALA A 240 -22.76 21.78 28.64
C ALA A 240 -23.70 22.45 29.66
N PRO A 241 -23.65 23.78 29.88
CA PRO A 241 -24.61 24.45 30.78
C PRO A 241 -26.05 24.37 30.29
N ARG A 242 -26.27 24.40 28.97
CA ARG A 242 -27.62 24.26 28.38
C ARG A 242 -28.16 22.85 28.56
N VAL A 243 -27.36 21.83 28.25
CA VAL A 243 -27.74 20.42 28.42
C VAL A 243 -27.97 20.10 29.90
N ALA A 244 -27.06 20.53 30.78
CA ALA A 244 -27.22 20.38 32.23
C ALA A 244 -28.47 21.11 32.75
N GLY A 245 -28.78 22.30 32.23
CA GLY A 245 -29.99 23.05 32.55
C GLY A 245 -31.26 22.32 32.12
N THR A 246 -31.29 21.76 30.91
CA THR A 246 -32.42 20.97 30.41
C THR A 246 -32.63 19.70 31.24
N LEU A 247 -31.55 18.96 31.54
CA LEU A 247 -31.62 17.78 32.40
C LEU A 247 -32.09 18.13 33.82
N ARG A 248 -31.63 19.26 34.38
CA ARG A 248 -32.09 19.75 35.70
C ARG A 248 -33.58 20.11 35.69
N ARG A 249 -34.06 20.78 34.63
CA ARG A 249 -35.49 21.09 34.47
C ARG A 249 -36.35 19.85 34.30
N GLN A 250 -35.88 18.86 33.56
CA GLN A 250 -36.56 17.57 33.43
C GLN A 250 -36.59 16.83 34.78
N ALA A 251 -35.50 16.84 35.53
CA ALA A 251 -35.46 16.26 36.86
C ALA A 251 -36.39 16.96 37.86
N THR A 252 -36.46 18.30 37.85
CA THR A 252 -37.41 19.03 38.71
C THR A 252 -38.86 18.80 38.28
N ALA A 253 -39.17 18.82 36.98
CA ALA A 253 -40.52 18.53 36.49
C ALA A 253 -40.98 17.11 36.86
N LEU A 254 -40.06 16.13 36.82
CA LEU A 254 -40.34 14.76 37.25
C LEU A 254 -40.57 14.68 38.77
N SER A 255 -39.76 15.39 39.56
CA SER A 255 -39.90 15.48 41.02
C SER A 255 -41.22 16.16 41.43
N ASP A 256 -41.67 17.15 40.68
CA ASP A 256 -42.93 17.87 40.95
C ASP A 256 -44.17 17.07 40.50
N ALA A 257 -44.02 16.19 39.51
CA ALA A 257 -45.09 15.31 39.03
C ALA A 257 -45.33 14.07 39.92
N LEU A 258 -44.29 13.57 40.59
CA LEU A 258 -44.35 12.39 41.47
C LEU A 258 -45.38 12.51 42.62
N PRO A 259 -45.50 13.64 43.34
CA PRO A 259 -46.53 13.84 44.37
C PRO A 259 -47.97 13.84 43.83
N GLN A 260 -48.19 14.30 42.59
CA GLN A 260 -49.52 14.30 41.97
C GLN A 260 -49.94 12.90 41.50
N ALA A 261 -48.99 12.07 41.07
CA ALA A 261 -49.27 10.65 40.79
C ALA A 261 -49.63 9.87 42.07
N ALA A 262 -49.03 10.24 43.22
CA ALA A 262 -49.33 9.62 44.51
C ALA A 262 -50.72 10.00 45.07
N SER A 263 -51.25 11.19 44.75
CA SER A 263 -52.60 11.61 45.16
C SER A 263 -53.72 11.07 44.24
N ILE A 264 -53.41 10.72 42.99
CA ILE A 264 -54.38 10.06 42.09
C ILE A 264 -54.58 8.57 42.46
N SER A 265 -53.55 7.92 43.00
CA SER A 265 -53.61 6.54 43.51
C SER A 265 -54.57 6.38 44.71
N THR A 266 -54.78 7.44 45.51
CA THR A 266 -55.73 7.40 46.64
C THR A 266 -57.18 7.72 46.25
N ALA A 267 -57.43 8.26 45.04
CA ALA A 267 -58.78 8.57 44.56
C ALA A 267 -59.42 7.46 43.71
N THR A 268 -58.64 6.49 43.21
CA THR A 268 -59.14 5.36 42.39
C THR A 268 -59.09 4.01 43.12
N GLY A 269 -58.97 4.01 44.45
CA GLY A 269 -58.99 2.83 45.32
C GLY A 269 -60.32 2.06 45.39
N GLY A 270 -61.18 2.14 44.37
CA GLY A 270 -62.49 1.49 44.36
C GLY A 270 -62.89 0.72 43.09
N CYS A 271 -62.16 0.82 41.96
CA CYS A 271 -62.69 0.27 40.69
C CYS A 271 -61.79 -0.76 39.96
N TYR A 272 -60.67 -1.20 40.54
CA TYR A 272 -59.78 -2.18 39.88
C TYR A 272 -59.80 -3.59 40.48
N GLN A 273 -60.85 -3.94 41.23
CA GLN A 273 -61.01 -5.31 41.77
C GLN A 273 -62.01 -6.19 40.99
N ALA A 274 -62.56 -5.73 39.87
CA ALA A 274 -63.61 -6.46 39.14
C ALA A 274 -63.26 -6.87 37.68
N ALA A 275 -62.00 -6.71 37.24
CA ALA A 275 -61.61 -7.02 35.86
C ALA A 275 -60.39 -7.96 35.74
N ALA A 276 -60.15 -8.81 36.75
CA ALA A 276 -59.05 -9.79 36.75
C ALA A 276 -59.49 -11.24 36.48
N GLU A 277 -60.76 -11.47 36.14
CA GLU A 277 -61.28 -12.79 35.74
C GLU A 277 -61.94 -12.68 34.37
N GLN A 278 -61.14 -12.66 33.30
CA GLN A 278 -61.45 -13.16 31.95
C GLN A 278 -60.54 -12.49 30.91
N ALA A 279 -59.35 -13.03 30.70
CA ALA A 279 -58.67 -12.93 29.40
C ALA A 279 -57.67 -14.10 29.24
N PRO A 280 -57.70 -14.81 28.10
CA PRO A 280 -56.86 -15.97 27.85
C PRO A 280 -55.45 -15.58 27.37
N SER A 281 -54.54 -16.52 27.57
CA SER A 281 -53.17 -16.56 27.07
C SER A 281 -53.02 -16.14 25.60
N LEU A 282 -52.27 -15.07 25.32
CA LEU A 282 -51.43 -14.96 24.10
C LEU A 282 -50.47 -13.74 24.14
N VAL A 283 -49.23 -13.98 23.70
CA VAL A 283 -48.23 -13.05 23.13
C VAL A 283 -47.23 -12.31 24.06
N HIS A 284 -45.99 -12.81 23.94
CA HIS A 284 -44.67 -12.15 23.81
C HIS A 284 -44.50 -10.63 23.92
N ALA A 285 -43.28 -10.32 24.39
CA ALA A 285 -42.51 -9.06 24.32
C ALA A 285 -42.75 -8.09 25.48
N ASP A 286 -42.01 -8.28 26.58
CA ASP A 286 -41.00 -7.30 27.00
C ASP A 286 -40.16 -7.81 28.17
N LYS A 287 -38.93 -8.19 27.85
CA LYS A 287 -37.81 -8.28 28.78
C LYS A 287 -36.93 -7.06 28.56
N LEU A 288 -36.17 -6.73 29.61
CA LEU A 288 -34.89 -6.02 29.59
C LEU A 288 -34.94 -4.49 29.62
N PHE A 289 -35.47 -3.90 30.70
CA PHE A 289 -34.90 -2.67 31.26
C PHE A 289 -35.14 -2.63 32.78
N ALA A 290 -34.30 -3.34 33.52
CA ALA A 290 -34.06 -3.07 34.93
C ALA A 290 -32.69 -3.65 35.31
N ASP A 291 -31.96 -2.88 36.11
CA ASP A 291 -30.68 -3.20 36.77
C ASP A 291 -29.38 -2.93 35.99
N GLY A 292 -28.75 -1.81 36.35
CA GLY A 292 -27.38 -1.48 35.94
C GLY A 292 -26.93 -0.09 36.37
N ALA A 293 -26.89 0.15 37.69
CA ALA A 293 -26.29 1.35 38.26
C ALA A 293 -24.78 1.39 37.96
N TYR A 294 -24.30 2.49 37.37
CA TYR A 294 -22.87 2.79 37.24
C TYR A 294 -22.55 4.04 38.06
N SER A 295 -21.79 3.85 39.13
CA SER A 295 -21.12 4.90 39.89
C SER A 295 -19.88 5.38 39.14
N VAL A 296 -19.79 6.70 38.93
CA VAL A 296 -18.60 7.38 38.41
C VAL A 296 -17.70 7.68 39.60
N GLU A 297 -16.62 6.92 39.75
CA GLU A 297 -15.57 7.19 40.73
C GLU A 297 -14.42 7.95 40.04
N VAL A 298 -14.14 9.14 40.56
CA VAL A 298 -13.04 10.01 40.17
C VAL A 298 -11.84 9.65 41.04
N MET A 299 -10.80 9.06 40.45
CA MET A 299 -9.43 9.05 41.01
C MET A 299 -8.52 9.71 39.97
N GLY A 300 -7.73 10.73 40.28
CA GLY A 300 -6.94 10.87 41.50
C GLY A 300 -5.53 10.44 41.16
N VAL A 301 -4.75 11.35 40.58
CA VAL A 301 -3.33 11.17 40.25
C VAL A 301 -2.56 11.01 41.55
N ASN A 302 -1.82 9.91 41.70
CA ASN A 302 -0.60 9.88 42.51
C ASN A 302 0.39 8.86 41.97
N ALA A 303 1.65 9.28 42.01
CA ALA A 303 2.83 8.63 41.48
C ALA A 303 3.47 7.71 42.52
N GLU A 304 3.94 6.54 42.07
CA GLU A 304 4.97 5.65 42.62
C GLU A 304 5.02 4.47 41.62
N GLY A 305 6.12 3.92 41.12
CA GLY A 305 7.51 3.93 41.55
C GLY A 305 8.06 2.49 41.43
N SER A 306 8.32 2.00 40.21
CA SER A 306 9.16 0.81 39.93
C SER A 306 9.33 0.70 38.41
N GLY A 307 10.50 0.78 37.79
CA GLY A 307 11.77 0.22 38.21
C GLY A 307 12.10 -0.98 37.32
N GLU A 308 12.15 -0.81 35.99
CA GLU A 308 12.72 -1.82 35.09
C GLU A 308 13.54 -1.18 33.97
N ARG A 309 14.80 -1.60 33.94
CA ARG A 309 15.95 -1.04 33.24
C ARG A 309 16.02 -1.67 31.85
N SER A 310 15.81 -0.87 30.81
CA SER A 310 16.11 -1.26 29.43
C SER A 310 17.21 -0.34 28.92
N ASP A 311 18.42 -0.90 28.80
CA ASP A 311 19.57 -0.26 28.18
C ASP A 311 19.28 -0.05 26.68
N ILE A 312 18.90 1.18 26.32
CA ILE A 312 18.90 1.66 24.94
C ILE A 312 20.10 2.60 24.82
N VAL A 313 21.09 2.15 24.06
CA VAL A 313 22.24 2.94 23.63
C VAL A 313 21.72 3.97 22.63
N ASP A 314 21.59 5.21 23.08
CA ASP A 314 21.31 6.38 22.25
C ASP A 314 22.57 6.72 21.43
N GLU A 315 22.48 6.54 20.11
CA GLU A 315 23.48 7.01 19.15
C GLU A 315 23.26 8.51 18.92
N SER A 316 23.70 9.33 19.88
CA SER A 316 23.71 10.78 19.75
C SER A 316 24.87 11.22 18.85
N LEU A 317 24.53 11.93 17.76
CA LEU A 317 25.43 12.68 16.88
C LEU A 317 26.44 13.55 17.68
N PRO A 318 27.73 13.60 17.29
CA PRO A 318 28.70 14.39 18.02
C PRO A 318 28.55 15.89 17.70
N LEU A 319 28.16 16.64 18.73
CA LEU A 319 28.42 18.07 18.85
C LEU A 319 29.93 18.31 18.93
N VAL A 320 30.51 18.90 17.88
CA VAL A 320 31.87 19.44 17.91
C VAL A 320 31.87 20.65 18.85
N ARG A 321 32.44 20.44 20.04
CA ARG A 321 32.69 21.46 21.05
C ARG A 321 34.15 21.88 20.93
N GLU A 322 34.40 23.11 20.49
CA GLU A 322 35.71 23.75 20.60
C GLU A 322 36.14 23.76 22.08
N GLN A 323 37.26 23.10 22.37
CA GLN A 323 37.98 23.27 23.63
C GLN A 323 39.32 23.93 23.37
N SER A 324 39.37 25.19 23.79
CA SER A 324 40.55 25.93 24.19
C SER A 324 41.38 25.11 25.18
N ILE A 325 42.64 24.83 24.85
CA ILE A 325 43.66 24.35 25.78
C ILE A 325 44.76 25.40 25.85
N SER A 326 44.97 25.86 27.08
CA SER A 326 45.99 26.80 27.54
C SER A 326 47.08 26.01 28.31
N GLY A 327 48.34 26.37 28.06
CA GLY A 327 49.54 26.04 28.87
C GLY A 327 50.16 24.67 28.59
N GLY A 328 51.47 24.48 28.46
CA GLY A 328 52.64 25.32 28.65
C GLY A 328 53.89 24.43 28.78
N ALA A 329 55.08 25.03 28.59
CA ALA A 329 56.43 24.54 28.94
C ALA A 329 57.29 23.83 27.86
N THR A 330 58.16 24.66 27.24
CA THR A 330 59.64 24.57 27.15
C THR A 330 60.34 23.35 26.50
N ALA A 331 61.04 23.61 25.37
CA ALA A 331 62.46 23.31 25.19
C ALA A 331 63.07 24.09 24.00
N MET A 332 64.37 24.39 24.13
CA MET A 332 65.24 25.33 23.39
C MET A 332 65.61 24.97 21.92
N HIS A 333 65.59 26.01 21.06
CA HIS A 333 66.60 26.51 20.07
C HIS A 333 67.36 25.59 19.06
N PRO A 334 67.98 26.12 17.97
CA PRO A 334 67.89 27.46 17.35
C PRO A 334 67.84 27.53 15.79
N ALA A 335 67.53 28.75 15.31
CA ALA A 335 68.02 29.44 14.11
C ALA A 335 67.66 28.95 12.68
N SER A 336 66.96 29.81 11.92
CA SER A 336 67.57 30.53 10.77
C SER A 336 66.53 31.30 9.92
N SER A 337 66.85 32.58 9.65
CA SER A 337 66.59 33.32 8.40
C SER A 337 65.20 33.92 8.09
N ASN A 338 65.01 35.16 8.57
CA ASN A 338 64.61 36.38 7.85
C ASN A 338 63.91 36.27 6.46
N ALA A 339 62.69 36.81 6.34
CA ALA A 339 62.21 37.55 5.16
C ALA A 339 60.95 38.39 5.51
N PRO A 340 60.71 39.54 4.82
CA PRO A 340 60.05 40.68 5.44
C PRO A 340 58.52 40.70 5.38
N VAL A 341 57.98 41.23 6.47
CA VAL A 341 56.62 41.73 6.68
C VAL A 341 56.19 42.65 5.54
N ARG A 342 55.10 42.28 4.85
CA ARG A 342 54.32 43.20 4.01
C ARG A 342 52.94 43.35 4.63
N GLN A 343 52.80 44.36 5.49
CA GLN A 343 51.51 44.88 5.94
C GLN A 343 50.72 45.34 4.71
N ARG A 344 49.67 44.60 4.34
CA ARG A 344 48.56 45.14 3.57
C ARG A 344 47.45 45.48 4.55
N THR A 345 47.32 46.78 4.79
CA THR A 345 46.09 47.43 5.24
C THR A 345 44.99 47.13 4.22
N ALA A 346 44.15 46.15 4.52
CA ALA A 346 42.88 45.96 3.84
C ALA A 346 41.80 46.59 4.72
N SER A 347 41.23 47.68 4.19
CA SER A 347 40.11 48.42 4.73
C SER A 347 38.95 47.49 5.09
N ALA A 348 38.48 47.63 6.33
CA ALA A 348 37.21 47.12 6.78
C ALA A 348 36.08 47.84 6.00
N LEU A 349 35.41 47.11 5.11
CA LEU A 349 34.05 47.43 4.68
C LEU A 349 33.17 46.28 5.14
N SER A 350 32.66 46.42 6.36
CA SER A 350 31.74 45.50 7.01
C SER A 350 30.33 45.67 6.42
N THR A 351 30.11 45.20 5.19
CA THR A 351 28.74 44.95 4.71
C THR A 351 28.26 43.64 5.32
N SER A 352 27.64 43.74 6.51
CA SER A 352 26.89 42.66 7.14
C SER A 352 25.58 42.42 6.39
N THR A 353 25.65 41.89 5.17
CA THR A 353 24.50 41.18 4.57
C THR A 353 24.45 39.82 5.25
N LEU A 354 23.58 39.75 6.26
CA LEU A 354 23.20 38.56 6.98
C LEU A 354 22.48 37.62 6.01
N ASP A 355 23.26 36.92 5.16
CA ASP A 355 22.77 35.81 4.35
C ASP A 355 22.40 34.68 5.30
N SER A 356 21.18 34.77 5.83
CA SER A 356 20.57 33.72 6.62
C SER A 356 20.61 32.48 5.74
N PRO A 357 21.29 31.39 6.16
CA PRO A 357 21.38 30.18 5.35
C PRO A 357 19.96 29.80 4.95
N PRO A 358 19.71 29.43 3.67
CA PRO A 358 18.39 29.06 3.21
C PRO A 358 17.81 28.07 4.21
N THR A 359 16.75 28.51 4.90
CA THR A 359 16.23 27.81 6.07
C THR A 359 15.97 26.36 5.66
N VAL A 360 16.50 25.41 6.44
CA VAL A 360 16.36 23.96 6.21
C VAL A 360 14.90 23.57 5.93
N ASP A 361 13.96 24.34 6.50
CA ASP A 361 12.51 24.23 6.29
C ASP A 361 12.04 24.45 4.83
N ALA A 362 12.67 25.37 4.09
CA ALA A 362 12.29 25.66 2.70
C ALA A 362 12.66 24.49 1.77
N ALA A 363 13.85 23.92 1.95
CA ALA A 363 14.30 22.75 1.17
C ALA A 363 13.44 21.51 1.47
N ALA A 364 13.13 21.26 2.75
CA ALA A 364 12.25 20.17 3.15
C ALA A 364 10.82 20.32 2.58
N SER A 365 10.30 21.56 2.56
CA SER A 365 8.98 21.86 1.99
C SER A 365 8.95 21.67 0.47
N ALA A 366 10.00 22.09 -0.23
CA ALA A 366 10.12 21.87 -1.68
C ALA A 366 10.20 20.38 -2.02
N SER A 367 10.97 19.59 -1.26
CA SER A 367 11.05 18.13 -1.42
C SER A 367 9.70 17.44 -1.21
N ALA A 368 8.96 17.82 -0.16
CA ALA A 368 7.62 17.27 0.12
C ALA A 368 6.60 17.62 -0.99
N CYS A 369 6.69 18.81 -1.56
CA CYS A 369 5.87 19.23 -2.69
C CYS A 369 6.17 18.37 -3.93
N MET A 370 7.45 18.22 -4.29
CA MET A 370 7.88 17.43 -5.44
C MET A 370 7.47 15.95 -5.31
N HIS A 371 7.56 15.38 -4.11
CA HIS A 371 7.09 14.02 -3.84
C HIS A 371 5.59 13.86 -4.13
N SER A 372 4.77 14.79 -3.63
CA SER A 372 3.32 14.77 -3.84
C SER A 372 2.94 14.92 -5.31
N VAL A 373 3.66 15.78 -6.04
CA VAL A 373 3.49 15.94 -7.49
C VAL A 373 3.87 14.65 -8.22
N SER A 374 4.94 13.96 -7.81
CA SER A 374 5.34 12.69 -8.42
C SER A 374 4.29 11.60 -8.25
N ILE A 375 3.71 11.48 -7.05
CA ILE A 375 2.59 10.56 -6.78
C ILE A 375 1.40 10.90 -7.66
N LEU A 376 1.03 12.18 -7.78
CA LEU A 376 -0.08 12.60 -8.62
C LEU A 376 0.16 12.28 -10.10
N VAL A 377 1.37 12.52 -10.61
CA VAL A 377 1.75 12.18 -11.98
C VAL A 377 1.66 10.67 -12.20
N ALA A 378 2.23 9.86 -11.30
CA ALA A 378 2.14 8.40 -11.40
C ALA A 378 0.70 7.91 -11.34
N PHE A 379 -0.13 8.50 -10.48
CA PHE A 379 -1.56 8.22 -10.42
C PHE A 379 -2.27 8.53 -11.74
N CYS A 380 -2.02 9.72 -12.31
CA CYS A 380 -2.57 10.12 -13.60
C CYS A 380 -2.18 9.19 -14.72
N VAL A 381 -0.89 8.86 -14.81
CA VAL A 381 -0.39 7.90 -15.79
C VAL A 381 -1.06 6.54 -15.61
N LEU A 382 -1.19 6.06 -14.37
CA LEU A 382 -1.77 4.75 -14.09
C LEU A 382 -3.23 4.65 -14.54
N PHE A 383 -4.08 5.63 -14.21
CA PHE A 383 -5.49 5.55 -14.60
C PHE A 383 -5.71 5.76 -16.10
N ILE A 384 -4.92 6.64 -16.75
CA ILE A 384 -4.99 6.85 -18.20
C ILE A 384 -4.60 5.57 -18.94
N THR A 385 -3.44 4.99 -18.59
CA THR A 385 -2.94 3.76 -19.22
C THR A 385 -3.84 2.57 -18.96
N THR A 386 -4.47 2.50 -17.77
CA THR A 386 -5.52 1.52 -17.46
C THR A 386 -6.69 1.65 -18.43
N ALA A 387 -7.23 2.86 -18.61
CA ALA A 387 -8.37 3.09 -19.48
C ALA A 387 -8.05 2.73 -20.93
N ILE A 388 -6.86 3.11 -21.42
CA ILE A 388 -6.35 2.70 -22.74
C ILE A 388 -6.29 1.16 -22.83
N GLY A 389 -5.74 0.49 -21.81
CA GLY A 389 -5.66 -0.97 -21.77
C GLY A 389 -7.03 -1.64 -21.88
N ILE A 390 -8.02 -1.18 -21.13
CA ILE A 390 -9.41 -1.69 -21.18
C ILE A 390 -10.00 -1.50 -22.58
N VAL A 391 -9.84 -0.31 -23.16
CA VAL A 391 -10.36 0.04 -24.50
C VAL A 391 -9.71 -0.85 -25.56
N VAL A 392 -8.39 -1.04 -25.50
CA VAL A 392 -7.65 -1.87 -26.45
C VAL A 392 -8.01 -3.36 -26.29
N ALA A 393 -8.14 -3.85 -25.06
CA ALA A 393 -8.60 -5.21 -24.80
C ALA A 393 -9.98 -5.46 -25.41
N THR A 394 -10.93 -4.55 -25.13
CA THR A 394 -12.31 -4.62 -25.65
C THR A 394 -12.34 -4.55 -27.17
N TYR A 395 -11.52 -3.67 -27.76
CA TYR A 395 -11.44 -3.53 -29.21
C TYR A 395 -11.00 -4.83 -29.88
N TYR A 396 -9.92 -5.45 -29.40
CA TYR A 396 -9.39 -6.68 -29.98
C TYR A 396 -10.25 -7.91 -29.68
N ASP A 397 -11.00 -7.91 -28.58
CA ASP A 397 -12.00 -8.93 -28.31
C ASP A 397 -13.13 -8.88 -29.35
N VAL A 398 -13.74 -7.69 -29.53
CA VAL A 398 -14.89 -7.51 -30.43
C VAL A 398 -14.51 -7.57 -31.91
N HIS A 399 -13.40 -6.95 -32.32
CA HIS A 399 -13.04 -6.79 -33.73
C HIS A 399 -11.89 -7.71 -34.17
N GLY A 400 -11.02 -8.10 -33.23
CA GLY A 400 -9.84 -8.92 -33.51
C GLY A 400 -10.08 -10.41 -33.30
N GLY A 401 -11.20 -10.83 -32.72
CA GLY A 401 -11.43 -12.22 -32.33
C GLY A 401 -10.40 -12.73 -31.31
N LEU A 402 -9.81 -11.80 -30.54
CA LEU A 402 -8.79 -12.11 -29.54
C LEU A 402 -9.49 -12.32 -28.19
N SER A 403 -9.60 -13.58 -27.77
CA SER A 403 -10.10 -13.94 -26.45
C SER A 403 -9.34 -13.20 -25.35
N SER A 404 -10.00 -12.93 -24.21
CA SER A 404 -9.34 -12.29 -23.07
C SER A 404 -8.12 -13.08 -22.56
N PHE A 405 -8.14 -14.41 -22.70
CA PHE A 405 -6.99 -15.27 -22.37
C PHE A 405 -5.81 -15.02 -23.33
N GLY A 406 -6.07 -15.01 -24.64
CA GLY A 406 -5.09 -14.64 -25.66
C GLY A 406 -4.50 -13.25 -25.42
N TYR A 407 -5.36 -12.25 -25.20
CA TYR A 407 -4.93 -10.89 -24.89
C TYR A 407 -4.05 -10.82 -23.64
N THR A 408 -4.41 -11.52 -22.56
CA THR A 408 -3.61 -11.58 -21.32
C THR A 408 -2.24 -12.21 -21.58
N ALA A 409 -2.16 -13.25 -22.40
CA ALA A 409 -0.88 -13.86 -22.77
C ALA A 409 0.03 -12.88 -23.51
N ILE A 410 -0.52 -12.13 -24.46
CA ILE A 410 0.23 -11.10 -25.18
C ILE A 410 0.70 -10.01 -24.21
N ASP A 411 -0.20 -9.52 -23.37
CA ASP A 411 0.06 -8.43 -22.43
C ASP A 411 1.20 -8.75 -21.45
N GLN A 412 1.22 -9.98 -20.93
CA GLN A 412 2.19 -10.40 -19.92
C GLN A 412 3.50 -10.93 -20.52
N CYS A 413 3.45 -11.66 -21.65
CA CYS A 413 4.66 -12.23 -22.27
C CYS A 413 5.45 -11.19 -23.07
N LEU A 414 4.82 -10.11 -23.56
CA LEU A 414 5.53 -9.04 -24.26
C LEU A 414 6.23 -8.05 -23.34
N LEU A 415 5.93 -8.07 -22.05
CA LEU A 415 6.44 -7.09 -21.09
C LEU A 415 7.97 -6.87 -21.17
N PRO A 416 8.84 -7.88 -21.32
CA PRO A 416 10.29 -7.65 -21.39
C PRO A 416 10.70 -6.93 -22.68
N PHE A 417 9.98 -7.17 -23.77
CA PHE A 417 10.30 -6.58 -25.07
C PHE A 417 9.99 -5.08 -25.11
N THR A 418 9.10 -4.59 -24.25
CA THR A 418 8.73 -3.17 -24.16
C THR A 418 9.29 -2.49 -22.90
N THR A 419 9.32 -3.17 -21.76
CA THR A 419 9.83 -2.61 -20.50
C THR A 419 11.34 -2.48 -20.51
N LEU A 420 12.09 -3.40 -21.11
CA LEU A 420 13.56 -3.28 -21.15
C LEU A 420 14.02 -2.09 -22.00
N PRO A 421 13.54 -1.89 -23.26
CA PRO A 421 13.89 -0.69 -24.01
C PRO A 421 13.44 0.60 -23.31
N LEU A 422 12.22 0.60 -22.73
CA LEU A 422 11.71 1.76 -21.99
C LEU A 422 12.62 2.08 -20.79
N THR A 423 12.98 1.07 -20.01
CA THR A 423 13.86 1.24 -18.84
C THR A 423 15.25 1.73 -19.25
N LEU A 424 15.83 1.19 -20.33
CA LEU A 424 17.09 1.69 -20.86
C LEU A 424 16.99 3.15 -21.32
N MET A 425 15.90 3.52 -21.99
CA MET A 425 15.64 4.89 -22.40
C MET A 425 15.54 5.83 -21.20
N LEU A 426 14.81 5.43 -20.15
CA LEU A 426 14.64 6.22 -18.92
C LEU A 426 15.97 6.43 -18.19
N VAL A 427 16.80 5.39 -18.09
CA VAL A 427 18.13 5.48 -17.45
C VAL A 427 19.10 6.31 -18.27
N SER A 428 18.94 6.34 -19.58
CA SER A 428 19.78 7.14 -20.49
C SER A 428 19.51 8.65 -20.37
N ILE A 429 18.35 9.06 -19.82
CA ILE A 429 17.97 10.47 -19.66
C ILE A 429 18.16 10.88 -18.19
N PRO A 430 19.14 11.74 -17.85
CA PRO A 430 19.48 12.04 -16.46
C PRO A 430 18.31 12.53 -15.59
N ARG A 431 17.41 13.34 -16.18
CA ARG A 431 16.22 13.85 -15.48
C ARG A 431 15.19 12.76 -15.17
N LEU A 432 15.05 11.77 -16.04
CA LEU A 432 14.11 10.66 -15.83
C LEU A 432 14.72 9.61 -14.89
N ARG A 433 16.04 9.43 -14.96
CA ARG A 433 16.80 8.65 -13.99
C ARG A 433 16.66 9.19 -12.58
N SER A 434 16.84 10.51 -12.38
CA SER A 434 16.64 11.10 -11.05
C SER A 434 15.19 11.00 -10.58
N TRP A 435 14.22 11.11 -11.50
CA TRP A 435 12.80 10.85 -11.20
C TRP A 435 12.53 9.40 -10.77
N LEU A 436 13.28 8.43 -11.31
CA LEU A 436 13.23 7.04 -10.87
C LEU A 436 13.83 6.81 -9.47
N GLY A 437 14.43 7.83 -8.86
CA GLY A 437 15.13 7.73 -7.58
C GLY A 437 16.52 7.11 -7.71
N GLU A 438 17.09 7.08 -8.91
CA GLU A 438 18.47 6.65 -9.13
C GLU A 438 19.39 7.87 -8.95
N ASP A 439 20.14 7.89 -7.85
CA ASP A 439 21.08 8.97 -7.54
C ASP A 439 22.20 9.05 -8.60
N ASP A 440 22.68 10.27 -8.88
CA ASP A 440 23.84 10.48 -9.77
C ASP A 440 25.11 9.77 -9.27
N THR A 441 25.15 9.35 -8.01
CA THR A 441 26.22 8.52 -7.45
C THR A 441 26.32 7.15 -8.11
N PHE A 442 25.23 6.63 -8.72
CA PHE A 442 25.26 5.37 -9.46
C PHE A 442 26.12 5.45 -10.74
N ARG A 443 26.45 6.66 -11.21
CA ARG A 443 27.40 6.91 -12.30
C ARG A 443 28.78 6.27 -12.03
N TRP A 444 29.16 6.12 -10.75
CA TRP A 444 30.48 5.66 -10.33
C TRP A 444 30.79 4.18 -10.60
N HIS A 445 29.80 3.32 -10.78
CA HIS A 445 30.07 1.91 -11.09
C HIS A 445 30.21 1.65 -12.58
N PHE A 446 29.42 2.31 -13.44
CA PHE A 446 29.57 2.15 -14.89
C PHE A 446 30.89 2.72 -15.40
N GLU A 447 31.33 3.87 -14.88
CA GLU A 447 32.61 4.48 -15.26
C GLU A 447 33.83 3.62 -14.86
N ARG A 448 33.75 2.84 -13.77
CA ARG A 448 34.81 1.88 -13.37
C ARG A 448 34.74 0.54 -14.12
N LEU A 449 33.62 0.24 -14.77
CA LEU A 449 33.42 -0.99 -15.52
C LEU A 449 33.84 -0.85 -16.99
N HIS A 450 34.31 0.32 -17.41
CA HIS A 450 35.01 0.45 -18.68
C HIS A 450 36.25 -0.47 -18.67
N PRO A 451 36.36 -1.42 -19.62
CA PRO A 451 37.64 -2.05 -19.89
C PRO A 451 38.65 -0.93 -20.11
N ALA A 452 39.78 -0.96 -19.42
CA ALA A 452 40.82 0.07 -19.55
C ALA A 452 41.12 0.28 -21.06
N GLY A 453 40.75 1.44 -21.58
CA GLY A 453 40.95 1.81 -23.00
C GLY A 453 39.68 1.98 -23.85
N MET A 454 38.48 1.66 -23.37
CA MET A 454 37.24 1.90 -24.14
C MET A 454 36.59 3.23 -23.73
N THR A 455 36.45 4.17 -24.66
CA THR A 455 35.81 5.48 -24.37
C THR A 455 34.30 5.35 -24.20
N TYR A 456 33.65 6.30 -23.50
CA TYR A 456 32.19 6.35 -23.36
C TYR A 456 31.48 6.33 -24.73
N GLU A 457 32.04 7.02 -25.73
CA GLU A 457 31.53 7.03 -27.10
C GLU A 457 31.63 5.66 -27.80
N GLN A 458 32.71 4.90 -27.59
CA GLN A 458 32.84 3.55 -28.15
C GLN A 458 31.85 2.56 -27.51
N PHE A 459 31.60 2.68 -26.20
CA PHE A 459 30.61 1.85 -25.52
C PHE A 459 29.17 2.21 -25.93
N ALA A 460 28.85 3.51 -26.00
CA ALA A 460 27.57 4.00 -26.52
C ALA A 460 27.36 3.64 -28.00
N ALA A 461 28.43 3.57 -28.79
CA ALA A 461 28.41 3.10 -30.17
C ALA A 461 28.28 1.57 -30.28
N SER A 462 28.65 0.81 -29.25
CA SER A 462 28.43 -0.64 -29.16
C SER A 462 26.94 -0.93 -28.88
N ARG A 463 26.08 -0.65 -29.87
CA ARG A 463 24.62 -0.86 -29.88
C ARG A 463 24.15 -2.30 -29.64
N ASN A 464 25.03 -3.23 -29.28
CA ASN A 464 24.62 -4.59 -28.97
C ASN A 464 23.99 -4.65 -27.58
N TYR A 465 22.68 -4.38 -27.56
CA TYR A 465 21.73 -4.63 -26.47
C TYR A 465 22.02 -5.94 -25.70
N TRP A 466 22.40 -7.00 -26.42
CA TRP A 466 22.78 -8.29 -25.86
C TRP A 466 24.04 -8.25 -25.00
N HIS A 467 25.06 -7.47 -25.35
CA HIS A 467 26.25 -7.32 -24.53
C HIS A 467 25.93 -6.62 -23.21
N VAL A 468 25.08 -5.59 -23.23
CA VAL A 468 24.65 -4.90 -22.01
C VAL A 468 23.90 -5.88 -21.09
N LEU A 469 22.97 -6.68 -21.63
CA LEU A 469 22.21 -7.68 -20.89
C LEU A 469 23.08 -8.81 -20.33
N HIS A 470 23.95 -9.39 -21.16
CA HIS A 470 24.85 -10.47 -20.73
C HIS A 470 25.85 -9.98 -19.68
N PHE A 471 26.32 -8.73 -19.81
CA PHE A 471 27.21 -8.10 -18.84
C PHE A 471 26.48 -7.72 -17.55
N THR A 472 25.26 -7.15 -17.61
CA THR A 472 24.46 -6.89 -16.41
C THR A 472 24.11 -8.16 -15.67
N TRP A 473 23.80 -9.25 -16.38
CA TRP A 473 23.55 -10.56 -15.79
C TRP A 473 24.81 -11.16 -15.15
N ALA A 474 25.95 -11.12 -15.85
CA ALA A 474 27.21 -11.58 -15.30
C ALA A 474 27.59 -10.80 -14.04
N GLU A 475 27.40 -9.48 -14.04
CA GLU A 475 27.77 -8.61 -12.92
C GLU A 475 26.76 -8.63 -11.77
N LEU A 476 25.48 -8.92 -12.02
CA LEU A 476 24.52 -9.26 -10.97
C LEU A 476 24.99 -10.50 -10.17
N ASN A 477 25.71 -11.40 -10.84
CA ASN A 477 26.19 -12.67 -10.28
C ASN A 477 27.64 -12.60 -9.77
N ARG A 478 28.42 -11.55 -10.11
CA ARG A 478 29.78 -11.38 -9.58
C ARG A 478 29.74 -10.88 -8.14
N ALA A 479 30.38 -11.62 -7.25
CA ALA A 479 30.69 -11.12 -5.92
C ALA A 479 31.55 -9.86 -6.03
N PRO A 480 31.32 -8.82 -5.20
CA PRO A 480 32.13 -7.61 -5.25
C PRO A 480 33.61 -7.99 -5.04
N PRO A 481 34.53 -7.43 -5.85
CA PRO A 481 35.94 -7.78 -5.78
C PRO A 481 36.46 -7.54 -4.37
N ALA A 482 37.10 -8.57 -3.80
CA ALA A 482 37.72 -8.48 -2.49
C ALA A 482 38.78 -7.38 -2.57
N THR A 483 38.51 -6.25 -1.93
CA THR A 483 39.46 -5.14 -1.88
C THR A 483 40.66 -5.56 -1.07
N THR A 484 41.82 -5.60 -1.74
CA THR A 484 43.20 -5.69 -1.24
C THR A 484 43.66 -7.04 -0.64
N PRO A 485 44.77 -7.63 -1.14
CA PRO A 485 45.27 -8.94 -0.72
C PRO A 485 46.06 -8.98 0.61
N ASP A 486 46.31 -7.85 1.30
CA ASP A 486 47.23 -7.82 2.45
C ASP A 486 46.58 -7.79 3.84
N ALA A 487 45.26 -7.89 3.96
CA ALA A 487 44.61 -8.00 5.27
C ALA A 487 44.36 -9.47 5.64
N GLY A 488 45.26 -10.04 6.45
CA GLY A 488 45.18 -11.39 6.98
C GLY A 488 43.81 -11.73 7.58
N ARG A 489 43.35 -12.97 7.34
CA ARG A 489 42.14 -13.62 7.90
C ARG A 489 41.05 -12.63 8.33
N VAL A 490 40.48 -11.91 7.37
CA VAL A 490 39.23 -11.21 7.61
C VAL A 490 38.16 -12.29 7.77
N SER A 491 37.84 -12.61 9.02
CA SER A 491 36.64 -13.34 9.41
C SER A 491 35.51 -12.77 8.56
N CYS A 492 34.85 -13.60 7.75
CA CYS A 492 33.76 -13.19 6.88
C CYS A 492 32.77 -12.38 7.71
N CYS A 493 32.86 -11.04 7.60
CA CYS A 493 32.20 -10.13 8.51
C CYS A 493 30.70 -10.40 8.42
N SER A 494 29.97 -10.31 9.53
CA SER A 494 28.51 -10.45 9.55
C SER A 494 27.83 -9.59 8.48
N ARG A 495 28.45 -8.47 8.10
CA ARG A 495 28.07 -7.62 6.96
C ARG A 495 28.19 -8.29 5.58
N CYS A 496 29.24 -9.06 5.31
CA CYS A 496 29.38 -9.82 4.06
C CYS A 496 28.34 -10.95 3.98
N ARG A 497 28.11 -11.66 5.09
CA ARG A 497 27.06 -12.69 5.15
C ARG A 497 25.66 -12.11 4.92
N ALA A 498 25.38 -10.95 5.50
CA ALA A 498 24.14 -10.23 5.28
C ALA A 498 23.96 -9.79 3.81
N ARG A 499 25.04 -9.40 3.11
CA ARG A 499 25.00 -9.08 1.67
C ARG A 499 24.77 -10.32 0.80
N CYS A 500 25.40 -11.46 1.08
CA CYS A 500 25.19 -12.70 0.32
C CYS A 500 23.77 -13.29 0.47
N MET A 501 23.05 -12.99 1.56
CA MET A 501 21.67 -13.44 1.75
C MET A 501 20.59 -12.50 1.18
N GLN A 502 20.98 -11.34 0.64
CA GLN A 502 20.03 -10.38 0.02
C GLN A 502 19.27 -10.96 -1.19
N PRO A 503 19.89 -11.71 -2.13
CA PRO A 503 19.18 -12.21 -3.31
C PRO A 503 18.02 -13.13 -2.93
N TRP A 504 18.22 -13.99 -1.92
CA TRP A 504 17.21 -14.95 -1.49
C TRP A 504 15.95 -14.25 -0.95
N LYS A 505 16.13 -13.19 -0.14
CA LYS A 505 14.99 -12.43 0.40
C LYS A 505 14.13 -11.79 -0.69
N PHE A 506 14.76 -11.32 -1.76
CA PHE A 506 14.05 -10.76 -2.90
C PHE A 506 13.18 -11.81 -3.60
N TRP A 507 13.73 -13.00 -3.88
CA TRP A 507 12.97 -14.09 -4.51
C TRP A 507 11.80 -14.55 -3.64
N TRP A 508 11.96 -14.59 -2.32
CA TRP A 508 10.86 -14.88 -1.39
C TRP A 508 9.73 -13.86 -1.38
N THR A 509 9.96 -12.65 -1.88
CA THR A 509 8.92 -11.64 -2.03
C THR A 509 8.36 -11.59 -3.45
N LEU A 510 9.22 -11.78 -4.45
CA LEU A 510 8.84 -11.73 -5.87
C LEU A 510 7.99 -12.93 -6.29
N ILE A 511 8.35 -14.15 -5.85
CA ILE A 511 7.63 -15.36 -6.24
C ILE A 511 6.18 -15.31 -5.72
N PRO A 512 5.91 -15.09 -4.41
CA PRO A 512 4.54 -15.02 -3.91
C PRO A 512 3.75 -13.87 -4.52
N PHE A 513 4.38 -12.71 -4.75
CA PHE A 513 3.75 -11.57 -5.40
C PHE A 513 3.10 -11.98 -6.74
N HIS A 514 3.89 -12.51 -7.66
CA HIS A 514 3.40 -12.88 -8.99
C HIS A 514 2.52 -14.12 -8.97
N SER A 515 2.80 -15.11 -8.11
CA SER A 515 1.90 -16.28 -7.98
C SER A 515 0.51 -15.86 -7.54
N LEU A 516 0.39 -14.98 -6.55
CA LEU A 516 -0.89 -14.46 -6.09
C LEU A 516 -1.60 -13.61 -7.15
N GLU A 517 -0.87 -12.74 -7.83
CA GLU A 517 -1.42 -11.92 -8.91
C GLU A 517 -1.94 -12.77 -10.07
N PHE A 518 -1.19 -13.79 -10.47
CA PHE A 518 -1.58 -14.68 -11.55
C PHE A 518 -2.78 -15.55 -11.18
N CYS A 519 -2.77 -16.16 -9.99
CA CYS A 519 -3.89 -16.95 -9.51
C CYS A 519 -5.16 -16.08 -9.35
N ARG A 520 -5.02 -14.82 -8.93
CA ARG A 520 -6.12 -13.86 -8.94
C ARG A 520 -6.65 -13.64 -10.36
N SER A 521 -5.79 -13.45 -11.36
CA SER A 521 -6.22 -13.24 -12.74
C SER A 521 -6.97 -14.46 -13.29
N LEU A 522 -6.52 -15.69 -12.99
CA LEU A 522 -7.25 -16.91 -13.34
C LEU A 522 -8.62 -16.99 -12.66
N LEU A 523 -8.67 -16.69 -11.35
CA LEU A 523 -9.93 -16.72 -10.61
C LEU A 523 -10.88 -15.62 -11.09
N PHE A 524 -10.36 -14.44 -11.45
CA PHE A 524 -11.12 -13.36 -12.07
C PHE A 524 -11.70 -13.81 -13.41
N PHE A 525 -10.90 -14.44 -14.28
CA PHE A 525 -11.37 -14.99 -15.55
C PHE A 525 -12.49 -16.02 -15.35
N TYR A 526 -12.33 -16.92 -14.38
CA TYR A 526 -13.40 -17.85 -14.00
C TYR A 526 -14.68 -17.12 -13.55
N LEU A 527 -14.54 -16.08 -12.71
CA LEU A 527 -15.69 -15.34 -12.20
C LEU A 527 -16.45 -14.60 -13.30
N ILE A 528 -15.75 -13.91 -14.21
CA ILE A 528 -16.41 -13.17 -15.30
C ILE A 528 -17.01 -14.07 -16.38
N THR A 529 -16.55 -15.32 -16.50
CA THR A 529 -17.08 -16.27 -17.50
C THR A 529 -18.30 -17.04 -16.99
N GLN A 530 -18.38 -17.27 -15.68
CA GLN A 530 -19.45 -18.07 -15.07
C GLN A 530 -20.60 -17.23 -14.50
N PHE A 531 -20.37 -15.96 -14.20
CA PHE A 531 -21.32 -15.11 -13.50
C PHE A 531 -21.56 -13.80 -14.26
N ASP A 532 -22.58 -13.06 -13.82
CA ASP A 532 -22.88 -11.73 -14.37
C ASP A 532 -21.65 -10.81 -14.21
N VAL A 533 -21.12 -10.33 -15.33
CA VAL A 533 -19.88 -9.54 -15.38
C VAL A 533 -20.04 -8.22 -14.61
N ASP A 534 -21.17 -7.55 -14.76
CA ASP A 534 -21.42 -6.23 -14.18
C ASP A 534 -21.56 -6.31 -12.66
N ALA A 535 -22.31 -7.31 -12.18
CA ALA A 535 -22.47 -7.57 -10.75
C ALA A 535 -21.14 -8.02 -10.13
N THR A 536 -20.44 -8.94 -10.79
CA THR A 536 -19.14 -9.46 -10.34
C THR A 536 -18.12 -8.35 -10.23
N TYR A 537 -17.95 -7.53 -11.27
CA TYR A 537 -16.98 -6.43 -11.28
C TYR A 537 -17.25 -5.40 -10.18
N MET A 538 -18.53 -5.04 -9.97
CA MET A 538 -18.94 -4.12 -8.92
C MET A 538 -18.60 -4.67 -7.52
N GLN A 539 -19.05 -5.89 -7.21
CA GLN A 539 -18.82 -6.51 -5.91
C GLN A 539 -17.32 -6.69 -5.64
N MET A 540 -16.55 -7.10 -6.67
CA MET A 540 -15.11 -7.20 -6.60
C MET A 540 -14.43 -5.87 -6.29
N THR A 541 -14.85 -4.80 -6.95
CA THR A 541 -14.27 -3.46 -6.76
C THR A 541 -14.53 -2.92 -5.35
N LEU A 542 -15.79 -3.00 -4.88
CA LEU A 542 -16.15 -2.59 -3.53
C LEU A 542 -15.39 -3.39 -2.47
N LEU A 543 -15.33 -4.71 -2.65
CA LEU A 543 -14.62 -5.59 -1.73
C LEU A 543 -13.11 -5.30 -1.73
N ARG A 544 -12.53 -5.01 -2.89
CA ARG A 544 -11.11 -4.64 -3.03
C ARG A 544 -10.80 -3.36 -2.26
N ILE A 545 -11.62 -2.31 -2.39
CA ILE A 545 -11.43 -1.05 -1.65
C ILE A 545 -11.35 -1.33 -0.15
N VAL A 546 -12.30 -2.10 0.40
CA VAL A 546 -12.33 -2.42 1.83
C VAL A 546 -11.10 -3.25 2.24
N LEU A 547 -10.74 -4.28 1.46
CA LEU A 547 -9.58 -5.12 1.79
C LEU A 547 -8.26 -4.36 1.68
N CYS A 548 -8.09 -3.47 0.70
CA CYS A 548 -6.89 -2.62 0.58
C CYS A 548 -6.75 -1.69 1.80
N TRP A 549 -7.87 -1.19 2.34
CA TRP A 549 -7.87 -0.43 3.59
C TRP A 549 -7.40 -1.26 4.79
N ILE A 550 -7.98 -2.45 4.96
CA ILE A 550 -7.61 -3.37 6.03
C ILE A 550 -6.13 -3.73 5.93
N ALA A 551 -5.65 -4.01 4.72
CA ALA A 551 -4.26 -4.35 4.48
C ALA A 551 -3.31 -3.18 4.67
N ALA A 552 -3.66 -1.96 4.26
CA ALA A 552 -2.84 -0.77 4.49
C ALA A 552 -2.69 -0.49 5.99
N LEU A 553 -3.78 -0.61 6.76
CA LEU A 553 -3.78 -0.51 8.21
C LEU A 553 -2.92 -1.60 8.85
N PHE A 554 -3.09 -2.84 8.40
CA PHE A 554 -2.33 -3.99 8.88
C PHE A 554 -0.83 -3.85 8.56
N ALA A 555 -0.51 -3.38 7.36
CA ALA A 555 0.85 -3.14 6.91
C ALA A 555 1.54 -2.06 7.73
N CYS A 556 0.89 -0.92 7.92
CA CYS A 556 1.45 0.18 8.71
C CYS A 556 1.56 -0.15 10.21
N SER A 557 0.66 -0.99 10.74
CA SER A 557 0.62 -1.29 12.18
C SER A 557 1.47 -2.48 12.59
N PHE A 558 1.46 -3.56 11.81
CA PHE A 558 2.05 -4.85 12.19
C PHE A 558 3.17 -5.30 11.26
N LEU A 559 3.10 -4.95 9.97
CA LEU A 559 4.11 -5.37 8.99
C LEU A 559 5.07 -4.24 8.57
N ALA A 560 5.11 -3.11 9.29
CA ALA A 560 5.87 -1.95 8.83
C ALA A 560 7.35 -2.29 8.57
N SER A 561 7.97 -3.04 9.48
CA SER A 561 9.34 -3.51 9.33
C SER A 561 9.51 -4.53 8.19
N TRP A 562 8.53 -5.41 7.98
CA TRP A 562 8.55 -6.41 6.92
C TRP A 562 8.39 -5.78 5.55
N VAL A 563 7.44 -4.85 5.36
CA VAL A 563 7.25 -4.11 4.10
C VAL A 563 8.42 -3.15 3.85
N GLY A 564 9.01 -2.60 4.91
CA GLY A 564 10.02 -1.54 4.82
C GLY A 564 9.42 -0.15 4.89
N ILE A 565 8.34 0.01 5.66
CA ILE A 565 7.72 1.30 6.02
C ILE A 565 8.46 1.87 7.22
N SER A 566 9.00 3.08 7.07
CA SER A 566 9.67 3.75 8.17
C SER A 566 8.66 4.06 9.29
N PRO A 567 9.05 4.03 10.58
CA PRO A 567 8.14 4.38 11.67
C PRO A 567 7.54 5.78 11.52
N HIS A 568 8.28 6.70 10.91
CA HIS A 568 7.82 8.05 10.61
C HIS A 568 6.73 8.07 9.53
N GLU A 569 6.90 7.34 8.41
CA GLU A 569 5.85 7.15 7.41
C GLU A 569 4.60 6.53 8.03
N ALA A 570 4.75 5.43 8.77
CA ALA A 570 3.63 4.76 9.41
C ALA A 570 2.86 5.69 10.35
N ARG A 571 3.56 6.50 11.17
CA ARG A 571 2.93 7.49 12.06
C ARG A 571 2.21 8.60 11.28
N ARG A 572 2.83 9.12 10.21
CA ARG A 572 2.21 10.15 9.35
C ARG A 572 0.92 9.63 8.72
N THR A 573 1.00 8.43 8.18
CA THR A 573 -0.10 7.82 7.45
C THR A 573 -1.24 7.40 8.39
N LEU A 574 -0.92 6.82 9.55
CA LEU A 574 -1.91 6.43 10.58
C LEU A 574 -2.39 7.61 11.43
N HIS A 575 -1.97 8.84 11.14
CA HIS A 575 -2.42 10.01 11.87
C HIS A 575 -3.96 10.16 11.73
N PRO A 576 -4.72 10.36 12.83
CA PRO A 576 -6.18 10.31 12.81
C PRO A 576 -6.85 11.23 11.77
N ILE A 577 -6.29 12.43 11.55
CA ILE A 577 -6.80 13.36 10.54
C ILE A 577 -6.59 12.83 9.12
N ASN A 578 -5.43 12.27 8.81
CA ASN A 578 -5.16 11.68 7.49
C ASN A 578 -6.07 10.48 7.25
N MET A 579 -6.24 9.64 8.27
CA MET A 579 -7.18 8.52 8.26
C MET A 579 -8.63 8.97 8.02
N ALA A 580 -9.08 10.03 8.70
CA ALA A 580 -10.42 10.57 8.55
C ALA A 580 -10.65 11.15 7.14
N ILE A 581 -9.71 11.92 6.60
CA ILE A 581 -9.77 12.48 5.23
C ILE A 581 -9.91 11.35 4.21
N LYS A 582 -9.05 10.33 4.31
CA LYS A 582 -9.07 9.18 3.40
C LYS A 582 -10.36 8.35 3.56
N LEU A 583 -10.88 8.18 4.78
CA LEU A 583 -12.15 7.52 5.04
C LEU A 583 -13.32 8.27 4.37
N ILE A 584 -13.38 9.59 4.51
CA ILE A 584 -14.38 10.43 3.83
C ILE A 584 -14.24 10.25 2.32
N GLY A 585 -13.02 10.29 1.78
CA GLY A 585 -12.78 10.03 0.37
C GLY A 585 -13.34 8.69 -0.10
N SER A 586 -13.17 7.63 0.69
CA SER A 586 -13.70 6.30 0.38
C SER A 586 -15.24 6.24 0.40
N VAL A 587 -15.88 6.99 1.30
CA VAL A 587 -17.35 7.13 1.31
C VAL A 587 -17.84 7.77 0.01
N PHE A 588 -17.19 8.85 -0.44
CA PHE A 588 -17.54 9.50 -1.71
C PHE A 588 -17.40 8.56 -2.92
N LEU A 589 -16.41 7.68 -2.91
CA LEU A 589 -16.24 6.66 -3.95
C LEU A 589 -17.32 5.59 -3.92
N CYS A 590 -17.69 5.12 -2.72
CA CYS A 590 -18.83 4.21 -2.58
C CYS A 590 -20.11 4.86 -3.09
N LEU A 591 -20.37 6.13 -2.75
CA LEU A 591 -21.52 6.88 -3.26
C LEU A 591 -21.48 7.03 -4.79
N SER A 592 -20.30 7.31 -5.37
CA SER A 592 -20.11 7.34 -6.82
C SER A 592 -20.51 6.02 -7.49
N ILE A 593 -20.07 4.89 -6.93
CA ILE A 593 -20.44 3.55 -7.44
C ILE A 593 -21.94 3.29 -7.31
N LEU A 594 -22.56 3.70 -6.19
CA LEU A 594 -24.01 3.56 -5.99
C LEU A 594 -24.80 4.42 -6.99
N GLU A 595 -24.34 5.64 -7.28
CA GLU A 595 -24.97 6.53 -8.27
C GLU A 595 -24.88 5.94 -9.68
N LEU A 596 -23.72 5.38 -10.07
CA LEU A 596 -23.54 4.71 -11.37
C LEU A 596 -24.53 3.55 -11.58
N LYS A 597 -25.04 2.97 -10.50
CA LYS A 597 -26.02 1.89 -10.54
C LYS A 597 -27.47 2.38 -10.40
N GLY A 598 -27.69 3.69 -10.29
CA GLY A 598 -29.01 4.28 -10.08
C GLY A 598 -29.62 3.92 -8.72
N LEU A 599 -28.78 3.69 -7.71
CA LEU A 599 -29.22 3.38 -6.33
C LEU A 599 -29.32 4.64 -5.43
N LEU A 600 -28.89 5.80 -5.93
CA LEU A 600 -29.04 7.13 -5.33
C LEU A 600 -30.00 7.95 -6.20
#